data_AF-A0A9Q1DRG0-F1
#
_entry.id   AF-A0A9Q1DRG0-F1
#
_cell.length_a   1.000
_cell.length_b   1.000
_cell.length_c   1.000
_cell.angle_alpha   90.00
_cell.angle_beta   90.00
_cell.angle_gamma   90.00
#
_symmetry.space_group_name_H-M   'P 1'
#
loop_
_entity.id
_entity.type
_entity.pdbx_description
1 polymer ?
#
loop_
_entity_poly.entity_id
_entity_poly.type
_entity_poly.pdbx_seq_one_letter_code
_entity_poly.pdbx_strand_id
1 'polypeptide(L)'
;MQVYVALLGAVLQLDLALSLKDGCLTRRGQKSFPSPETTMKECLLYSSASCCTANFTEELVSPVTKVENTKWDICQPLSDRCETYMKRVECFYQCSPQAVHWTNPNYTAGVLHVPVCVSFCDSWFDACKDDLTCAKNWLTDFKWENDNNQCQHDCLPFSTMYTNGSDLCRSMWGSSFMASSSEDRCLQMDDQDDKVLSRILCPSSRSKSTAPSQEPCHQSALILDEIFPDQEFWDRLYSSRIFDFVRKPITEIINRWKQPRIALDRRALALVLGEGATGLQSSQLWILAMRFDASIH
;
A
#
# COMPACT_ATOMS: atom_id res chain seq x y z
N MET A 1 38.33 -2.14 9.99
CA MET A 1 37.86 -0.76 10.23
C MET A 1 37.18 -0.16 9.00
N GLN A 2 37.80 -0.18 7.81
CA GLN A 2 37.17 0.26 6.54
C GLN A 2 35.86 -0.47 6.19
N VAL A 3 35.77 -1.78 6.47
CA VAL A 3 34.56 -2.59 6.20
C VAL A 3 33.38 -2.20 7.10
N TYR A 4 33.64 -1.85 8.37
CA TYR A 4 32.62 -1.40 9.32
C TYR A 4 32.09 -0.01 8.99
N VAL A 5 32.94 0.88 8.48
CA VAL A 5 32.54 2.22 8.03
C VAL A 5 31.72 2.14 6.74
N ALA A 6 32.05 1.20 5.84
CA ALA A 6 31.25 0.94 4.63
C ALA A 6 29.88 0.31 4.96
N LEU A 7 29.82 -0.62 5.93
CA LEU A 7 28.57 -1.22 6.40
C LEU A 7 27.68 -0.21 7.15
N LEU A 8 28.24 0.62 8.03
CA LEU A 8 27.50 1.70 8.70
C LEU A 8 27.06 2.79 7.71
N GLY A 9 27.87 3.09 6.70
CA GLY A 9 27.51 3.98 5.60
C GLY A 9 26.36 3.43 4.75
N ALA A 10 26.35 2.12 4.46
CA ALA A 10 25.26 1.46 3.74
C ALA A 10 23.97 1.37 4.58
N VAL A 11 24.07 1.18 5.90
CA VAL A 11 22.90 1.15 6.81
C VAL A 11 22.31 2.55 7.02
N LEU A 12 23.15 3.59 7.10
CA LEU A 12 22.68 5.00 7.16
C LEU A 12 22.19 5.52 5.80
N GLN A 13 22.60 4.91 4.68
CA GLN A 13 22.02 5.17 3.36
C GLN A 13 20.73 4.37 3.10
N LEU A 14 20.48 3.31 3.86
CA LEU A 14 19.25 2.52 3.79
C LEU A 14 18.03 3.31 4.30
N ASP A 15 18.21 4.22 5.26
CA ASP A 15 17.13 5.07 5.78
C ASP A 15 16.75 6.21 4.83
N LEU A 16 17.51 6.43 3.75
CA LEU A 16 17.27 7.49 2.76
C LEU A 16 17.00 6.93 1.35
N ALA A 17 16.66 5.65 1.24
CA ALA A 17 16.25 5.02 0.00
C ALA A 17 14.72 4.89 0.00
N LEU A 18 14.07 5.78 -0.75
CA LEU A 18 12.61 5.87 -0.92
C LEU A 18 11.87 6.34 0.34
N SER A 19 11.20 7.49 0.25
CA SER A 19 10.03 7.72 1.11
C SER A 19 8.83 6.93 0.57
N LEU A 20 9.03 5.65 0.22
CA LEU A 20 7.93 4.69 0.14
C LEU A 20 7.38 4.67 1.56
N LYS A 21 6.20 5.25 1.75
CA LYS A 21 5.54 5.18 3.05
C LYS A 21 5.24 3.71 3.30
N ASP A 22 5.99 3.11 4.19
CA ASP A 22 5.74 1.75 4.65
C ASP A 22 4.56 1.80 5.63
N GLY A 23 3.38 1.42 5.17
CA GLY A 23 2.18 1.42 6.01
C GLY A 23 0.89 1.58 5.21
N CYS A 24 -0.21 1.55 5.93
CA CYS A 24 -1.54 1.79 5.39
C CYS A 24 -2.04 3.20 5.73
N LEU A 25 -3.16 3.62 5.13
CA LEU A 25 -3.82 4.86 5.52
C LEU A 25 -4.26 4.78 6.99
N THR A 26 -4.21 5.91 7.69
CA THR A 26 -4.58 5.95 9.12
C THR A 26 -6.09 6.09 9.25
N ARG A 27 -6.78 4.95 9.20
CA ARG A 27 -8.25 4.89 9.17
C ARG A 27 -8.78 3.87 10.17
N ARG A 28 -9.97 4.14 10.72
CA ARG A 28 -10.65 3.18 11.61
C ARG A 28 -10.97 1.91 10.82
N GLY A 29 -10.57 0.75 11.34
CA GLY A 29 -10.86 -0.55 10.71
C GLY A 29 -9.83 -1.00 9.66
N GLN A 30 -8.89 -0.14 9.27
CA GLN A 30 -7.73 -0.54 8.46
C GLN A 30 -6.58 -1.04 9.34
N LYS A 31 -5.73 -1.88 8.74
CA LYS A 31 -4.50 -2.37 9.35
C LYS A 31 -3.47 -1.24 9.39
N SER A 32 -2.49 -1.31 10.28
CA SER A 32 -1.39 -0.32 10.29
C SER A 32 -0.37 -0.57 9.18
N PHE A 33 -0.18 -1.84 8.82
CA PHE A 33 0.77 -2.30 7.80
C PHE A 33 0.12 -3.34 6.88
N PRO A 34 0.52 -3.40 5.61
CA PRO A 34 0.07 -4.44 4.70
C PRO A 34 0.49 -5.82 5.20
N SER A 35 -0.41 -6.79 5.13
CA SER A 35 -0.07 -8.19 5.35
C SER A 35 -1.04 -9.12 4.61
N PRO A 36 -0.70 -10.41 4.41
CA PRO A 36 -1.57 -11.33 3.69
C PRO A 36 -2.95 -11.50 4.35
N GLU A 37 -3.99 -11.61 3.53
CA GLU A 37 -5.39 -11.88 3.91
C GLU A 37 -5.94 -13.03 3.05
N THR A 38 -5.93 -14.24 3.59
CA THR A 38 -6.21 -15.46 2.81
C THR A 38 -7.69 -15.77 2.63
N THR A 39 -8.57 -15.12 3.37
CA THR A 39 -10.01 -15.42 3.41
C THR A 39 -10.89 -14.32 2.81
N MET A 40 -10.31 -13.41 2.02
CA MET A 40 -11.03 -12.34 1.34
C MET A 40 -12.08 -12.92 0.37
N LYS A 41 -13.26 -12.28 0.31
CA LYS A 41 -14.33 -12.61 -0.63
C LYS A 41 -14.28 -11.77 -1.90
N GLU A 42 -13.75 -10.57 -1.78
CA GLU A 42 -13.55 -9.59 -2.84
C GLU A 42 -12.17 -8.93 -2.68
N CYS A 43 -11.78 -8.06 -3.62
CA CYS A 43 -10.48 -7.38 -3.58
C CYS A 43 -9.25 -8.32 -3.59
N LEU A 44 -9.40 -9.50 -4.20
CA LEU A 44 -8.40 -10.57 -4.22
C LEU A 44 -7.04 -10.14 -4.80
N LEU A 45 -7.04 -9.10 -5.65
CA LEU A 45 -5.84 -8.44 -6.16
C LEU A 45 -4.84 -8.10 -5.04
N TYR A 46 -5.32 -7.74 -3.86
CA TYR A 46 -4.50 -7.29 -2.73
C TYR A 46 -4.27 -8.38 -1.67
N SER A 47 -4.68 -9.62 -1.91
CA SER A 47 -4.68 -10.69 -0.89
C SER A 47 -3.31 -11.06 -0.33
N SER A 48 -2.23 -10.91 -1.11
CA SER A 48 -0.86 -11.18 -0.66
C SER A 48 -0.30 -10.08 0.26
N ALA A 49 -0.78 -8.84 0.12
CA ALA A 49 -0.34 -7.68 0.88
C ALA A 49 -1.48 -6.64 0.97
N SER A 50 -2.40 -6.83 1.92
CA SER A 50 -3.61 -6.01 2.05
C SER A 50 -3.57 -5.09 3.27
N CYS A 51 -4.07 -3.86 3.08
CA CYS A 51 -4.35 -2.89 4.13
C CYS A 51 -5.75 -3.01 4.75
N CYS A 52 -6.65 -3.77 4.13
CA CYS A 52 -7.97 -4.09 4.68
C CYS A 52 -7.96 -5.50 5.29
N THR A 53 -8.98 -5.81 6.09
CA THR A 53 -9.19 -7.17 6.61
C THR A 53 -10.16 -7.94 5.72
N ALA A 54 -10.11 -9.27 5.72
CA ALA A 54 -11.09 -10.09 4.99
C ALA A 54 -12.55 -9.78 5.36
N ASN A 55 -12.83 -9.38 6.61
CA ASN A 55 -14.18 -9.01 7.07
C ASN A 55 -14.77 -7.82 6.27
N PHE A 56 -13.95 -6.81 5.96
CA PHE A 56 -14.39 -5.69 5.13
C PHE A 56 -14.86 -6.15 3.74
N THR A 57 -14.16 -7.12 3.15
CA THR A 57 -14.48 -7.61 1.81
C THR A 57 -15.82 -8.35 1.71
N GLU A 58 -16.43 -8.73 2.84
CA GLU A 58 -17.77 -9.31 2.86
C GLU A 58 -18.85 -8.29 2.45
N GLU A 59 -18.64 -7.00 2.73
CA GLU A 59 -19.55 -5.92 2.33
C GLU A 59 -19.57 -5.69 0.81
N LEU A 60 -18.54 -6.16 0.12
CA LEU A 60 -18.40 -6.01 -1.32
C LEU A 60 -18.95 -7.21 -2.10
N VAL A 61 -19.50 -8.24 -1.44
CA VAL A 61 -20.10 -9.37 -2.17
C VAL A 61 -21.39 -8.90 -2.85
N SER A 62 -21.53 -9.20 -4.16
CA SER A 62 -22.69 -8.77 -4.94
C SER A 62 -24.01 -9.44 -4.47
N PRO A 63 -25.15 -8.73 -4.57
CA PRO A 63 -25.28 -7.31 -4.95
C PRO A 63 -24.85 -6.39 -3.80
N VAL A 64 -24.06 -5.37 -4.12
CA VAL A 64 -23.56 -4.41 -3.13
C VAL A 64 -24.65 -3.39 -2.84
N THR A 65 -25.26 -3.50 -1.67
CA THR A 65 -26.27 -2.54 -1.20
C THR A 65 -25.64 -1.38 -0.46
N LYS A 66 -24.58 -1.66 0.32
CA LYS A 66 -23.97 -0.70 1.23
C LYS A 66 -22.52 -1.09 1.51
N VAL A 67 -21.65 -0.09 1.50
CA VAL A 67 -20.27 -0.19 1.97
C VAL A 67 -20.08 0.80 3.11
N GLU A 68 -19.69 0.29 4.27
CA GLU A 68 -19.59 0.95 5.55
C GLU A 68 -20.86 1.67 5.99
N ASN A 69 -21.00 2.95 5.68
CA ASN A 69 -22.20 3.76 5.95
C ASN A 69 -22.84 4.29 4.67
N THR A 70 -22.25 4.04 3.51
CA THR A 70 -22.68 4.56 2.22
C THR A 70 -23.46 3.50 1.48
N LYS A 71 -24.77 3.70 1.33
CA LYS A 71 -25.62 2.94 0.43
C LYS A 71 -25.26 3.23 -1.02
N TRP A 72 -25.16 2.17 -1.82
CA TRP A 72 -24.89 2.24 -3.26
C TRP A 72 -26.18 2.12 -4.08
N ASP A 73 -27.26 1.61 -3.49
CA ASP A 73 -28.53 1.29 -4.14
C ASP A 73 -29.63 2.35 -3.95
N ILE A 74 -29.27 3.60 -3.58
CA ILE A 74 -30.26 4.64 -3.22
C ILE A 74 -31.23 4.96 -4.36
N CYS A 75 -30.73 5.03 -5.59
CA CYS A 75 -31.57 5.28 -6.76
C CYS A 75 -32.15 3.97 -7.32
N GLN A 76 -31.29 2.96 -7.42
CA GLN A 76 -31.58 1.58 -7.77
C GLN A 76 -30.30 0.77 -7.57
N PRO A 77 -30.35 -0.57 -7.52
CA PRO A 77 -29.15 -1.40 -7.60
C PRO A 77 -28.34 -1.07 -8.86
N LEU A 78 -27.02 -0.94 -8.70
CA LEU A 78 -26.12 -0.73 -9.83
C LEU A 78 -26.09 -1.98 -10.72
N SER A 79 -25.90 -1.78 -12.03
CA SER A 79 -25.62 -2.85 -12.97
C SER A 79 -24.33 -3.58 -12.62
N ASP A 80 -24.24 -4.88 -12.93
CA ASP A 80 -23.04 -5.69 -12.66
C ASP A 80 -21.75 -5.06 -13.21
N ARG A 81 -21.86 -4.42 -14.39
CA ARG A 81 -20.74 -3.71 -15.04
C ARG A 81 -20.31 -2.50 -14.21
N CYS A 82 -21.25 -1.67 -13.78
CA CYS A 82 -20.96 -0.50 -12.97
C CYS A 82 -20.43 -0.88 -11.58
N GLU A 83 -21.08 -1.85 -10.92
CA GLU A 83 -20.69 -2.34 -9.59
C GLU A 83 -19.25 -2.87 -9.60
N THR A 84 -18.83 -3.56 -10.66
CA THR A 84 -17.44 -4.02 -10.82
C THR A 84 -16.42 -2.89 -10.72
N TYR A 85 -16.66 -1.74 -11.35
CA TYR A 85 -15.75 -0.61 -11.29
C TYR A 85 -15.80 0.10 -9.93
N MET A 86 -16.98 0.26 -9.35
CA MET A 86 -17.14 0.81 -8.00
C MET A 86 -16.35 -0.04 -6.98
N LYS A 87 -16.45 -1.37 -7.06
CA LYS A 87 -15.64 -2.30 -6.24
C LYS A 87 -14.15 -2.13 -6.45
N ARG A 88 -13.67 -1.97 -7.70
CA ARG A 88 -12.22 -1.78 -7.96
C ARG A 88 -11.67 -0.54 -7.27
N VAL A 89 -12.41 0.57 -7.34
CA VAL A 89 -12.05 1.83 -6.69
C VAL A 89 -12.06 1.68 -5.17
N GLU A 90 -13.10 1.03 -4.62
CA GLU A 90 -13.21 0.78 -3.19
C GLU A 90 -12.10 -0.16 -2.68
N CYS A 91 -11.82 -1.25 -3.40
CA CYS A 91 -10.73 -2.17 -3.11
C CYS A 91 -9.37 -1.48 -3.15
N PHE A 92 -9.13 -0.59 -4.12
CA PHE A 92 -7.90 0.21 -4.16
C PHE A 92 -7.79 1.08 -2.90
N TYR A 93 -8.81 1.85 -2.59
CA TYR A 93 -8.80 2.76 -1.44
C TYR A 93 -8.63 2.03 -0.10
N GLN A 94 -9.25 0.86 0.05
CA GLN A 94 -9.33 0.16 1.32
C GLN A 94 -8.19 -0.83 1.53
N CYS A 95 -7.81 -1.54 0.47
CA CYS A 95 -6.94 -2.71 0.57
C CYS A 95 -5.56 -2.50 -0.06
N SER A 96 -5.40 -1.55 -1.00
CA SER A 96 -4.12 -1.38 -1.68
C SER A 96 -3.03 -0.86 -0.74
N PRO A 97 -1.85 -1.51 -0.69
CA PRO A 97 -0.71 -0.98 0.02
C PRO A 97 -0.20 0.32 -0.61
N GLN A 98 -0.52 0.56 -1.90
CA GLN A 98 -0.02 1.71 -2.64
C GLN A 98 -0.82 2.99 -2.37
N ALA A 99 -2.05 2.89 -1.84
CA ALA A 99 -2.90 4.06 -1.58
C ALA A 99 -2.23 5.09 -0.66
N VAL A 100 -1.34 4.64 0.24
CA VAL A 100 -0.57 5.47 1.17
C VAL A 100 0.34 6.49 0.49
N HIS A 101 0.74 6.26 -0.77
CA HIS A 101 1.57 7.23 -1.50
C HIS A 101 0.84 8.54 -1.80
N TRP A 102 -0.49 8.51 -1.79
CA TRP A 102 -1.34 9.66 -2.03
C TRP A 102 -2.11 10.09 -0.79
N THR A 103 -1.65 9.76 0.42
CA THR A 103 -2.33 10.20 1.66
C THR A 103 -2.59 11.72 1.63
N ASN A 104 -3.82 12.11 1.91
CA ASN A 104 -4.17 13.52 2.04
C ASN A 104 -3.48 14.11 3.29
N PRO A 105 -2.67 15.18 3.16
CA PRO A 105 -1.92 15.76 4.28
C PRO A 105 -2.81 16.36 5.38
N ASN A 106 -4.04 16.76 5.03
CA ASN A 106 -5.00 17.35 5.97
C ASN A 106 -5.96 16.31 6.56
N TYR A 107 -6.03 15.10 5.97
CA TYR A 107 -6.94 14.04 6.39
C TYR A 107 -6.33 12.67 6.08
N THR A 108 -5.60 12.09 7.03
CA THR A 108 -4.75 10.91 6.81
C THR A 108 -5.49 9.61 6.53
N ALA A 109 -6.82 9.59 6.68
CA ALA A 109 -7.67 8.49 6.26
C ALA A 109 -8.04 8.54 4.78
N GLY A 110 -7.88 9.69 4.11
CA GLY A 110 -8.21 9.87 2.70
C GLY A 110 -6.98 9.90 1.78
N VAL A 111 -7.24 9.81 0.49
CA VAL A 111 -6.23 10.01 -0.57
C VAL A 111 -6.47 11.33 -1.30
N LEU A 112 -5.46 11.81 -2.00
CA LEU A 112 -5.50 13.07 -2.75
C LEU A 112 -4.71 12.93 -4.06
N HIS A 113 -5.35 13.25 -5.17
CA HIS A 113 -4.73 13.30 -6.50
C HIS A 113 -4.07 11.98 -6.96
N VAL A 114 -4.71 10.85 -6.67
CA VAL A 114 -4.29 9.55 -7.22
C VAL A 114 -4.44 9.59 -8.75
N PRO A 115 -3.38 9.37 -9.54
CA PRO A 115 -3.42 9.46 -11.00
C PRO A 115 -4.02 8.18 -11.59
N VAL A 116 -5.29 8.24 -12.00
CA VAL A 116 -6.01 7.13 -12.62
C VAL A 116 -5.95 7.27 -14.14
N CYS A 117 -5.75 6.17 -14.85
CA CYS A 117 -5.67 6.21 -16.31
C CYS A 117 -6.98 6.71 -16.93
N VAL A 118 -6.91 7.59 -17.92
CA VAL A 118 -8.10 8.04 -18.66
C VAL A 118 -8.88 6.85 -19.23
N SER A 119 -8.20 5.81 -19.71
CA SER A 119 -8.83 4.58 -20.20
C SER A 119 -9.68 3.87 -19.13
N PHE A 120 -9.21 3.82 -17.88
CA PHE A 120 -9.96 3.27 -16.75
C PHE A 120 -11.19 4.13 -16.47
N CYS A 121 -11.00 5.45 -16.41
CA CYS A 121 -12.08 6.40 -16.16
C CYS A 121 -13.18 6.34 -17.22
N ASP A 122 -12.81 6.26 -18.50
CA ASP A 122 -13.76 6.16 -19.62
C ASP A 122 -14.49 4.81 -19.61
N SER A 123 -13.80 3.72 -19.26
CA SER A 123 -14.43 2.40 -19.16
C SER A 123 -15.37 2.29 -17.97
N TRP A 124 -15.03 2.93 -16.84
CA TRP A 124 -15.91 3.06 -15.68
C TRP A 124 -17.16 3.86 -16.04
N PHE A 125 -17.00 5.01 -16.70
CA PHE A 125 -18.15 5.79 -17.15
C PHE A 125 -19.01 5.05 -18.16
N ASP A 126 -18.44 4.37 -19.16
CA ASP A 126 -19.23 3.57 -20.10
C ASP A 126 -20.00 2.43 -19.41
N ALA A 127 -19.39 1.82 -18.40
CA ALA A 127 -20.02 0.77 -17.61
C ALA A 127 -21.21 1.28 -16.78
N CYS A 128 -21.17 2.54 -16.32
CA CYS A 128 -22.18 3.13 -15.44
C CYS A 128 -23.15 4.09 -16.13
N LYS A 129 -22.95 4.46 -17.40
CA LYS A 129 -23.65 5.60 -18.04
C LYS A 129 -25.18 5.55 -17.95
N ASP A 130 -25.77 4.35 -17.96
CA ASP A 130 -27.21 4.10 -17.88
C ASP A 130 -27.70 3.83 -16.44
N ASP A 131 -26.78 3.66 -15.48
CA ASP A 131 -27.09 3.58 -14.05
C ASP A 131 -27.48 4.95 -13.50
N LEU A 132 -28.15 4.96 -12.34
CA LEU A 132 -28.70 6.18 -11.75
C LEU A 132 -27.91 6.62 -10.52
N THR A 133 -27.71 7.93 -10.38
CA THR A 133 -27.21 8.56 -9.17
C THR A 133 -27.88 9.92 -8.96
N CYS A 134 -27.92 10.36 -7.71
CA CYS A 134 -28.43 11.67 -7.32
C CYS A 134 -27.35 12.58 -6.73
N ALA A 135 -26.09 12.12 -6.73
CA ALA A 135 -24.95 12.84 -6.19
C ALA A 135 -23.81 12.87 -7.23
N LYS A 136 -23.28 14.06 -7.51
CA LYS A 136 -22.09 14.21 -8.35
C LYS A 136 -20.81 13.90 -7.57
N ASN A 137 -20.77 14.31 -6.31
CA ASN A 137 -19.73 13.93 -5.36
C ASN A 137 -20.35 13.09 -4.23
N TRP A 138 -20.02 11.80 -4.20
CA TRP A 138 -20.53 10.82 -3.25
C TRP A 138 -19.97 10.99 -1.84
N LEU A 139 -19.00 11.89 -1.63
CA LEU A 139 -18.52 12.28 -0.30
C LEU A 139 -19.34 13.42 0.31
N THR A 140 -19.84 14.36 -0.52
CA THR A 140 -20.37 15.64 -0.02
C THR A 140 -21.84 15.90 -0.38
N ASP A 141 -22.36 15.33 -1.46
CA ASP A 141 -23.63 15.78 -2.03
C ASP A 141 -24.84 14.97 -1.52
N PHE A 142 -24.59 13.93 -0.72
CA PHE A 142 -25.65 13.23 0.00
C PHE A 142 -26.08 13.99 1.26
N LYS A 143 -27.38 13.90 1.57
CA LYS A 143 -27.88 14.25 2.91
C LYS A 143 -27.67 13.06 3.84
N TRP A 144 -27.10 13.28 5.01
CA TRP A 144 -26.85 12.23 6.00
C TRP A 144 -27.84 12.31 7.16
N GLU A 145 -28.59 11.23 7.39
CA GLU A 145 -29.48 11.08 8.55
C GLU A 145 -29.34 9.66 9.12
N ASN A 146 -29.07 9.55 10.43
CA ASN A 146 -28.95 8.27 11.14
C ASN A 146 -28.06 7.25 10.41
N ASP A 147 -26.85 7.66 10.01
CA ASP A 147 -25.87 6.86 9.26
C ASP A 147 -26.38 6.27 7.92
N ASN A 148 -27.35 6.94 7.30
CA ASN A 148 -27.82 6.65 5.95
C ASN A 148 -27.69 7.89 5.07
N ASN A 149 -27.05 7.72 3.91
CA ASN A 149 -27.06 8.70 2.84
C ASN A 149 -28.41 8.69 2.12
N GLN A 150 -28.92 9.89 1.82
CA GLN A 150 -30.16 10.15 1.11
C GLN A 150 -29.93 11.13 -0.03
N CYS A 151 -30.72 11.00 -1.09
CA CYS A 151 -30.73 11.94 -2.21
C CYS A 151 -31.32 13.30 -1.80
N GLN A 152 -30.68 14.38 -2.26
CA GLN A 152 -31.23 15.74 -2.16
C GLN A 152 -31.99 16.16 -3.42
N HIS A 153 -31.74 15.48 -4.54
CA HIS A 153 -32.27 15.75 -5.86
C HIS A 153 -32.72 14.45 -6.53
N ASP A 154 -33.38 14.57 -7.68
CA ASP A 154 -33.84 13.41 -8.44
C ASP A 154 -32.67 12.53 -8.89
N CYS A 155 -32.94 11.23 -9.00
CA CYS A 155 -32.00 10.26 -9.56
C CYS A 155 -31.90 10.45 -11.07
N LEU A 156 -30.68 10.68 -11.55
CA LEU A 156 -30.36 10.92 -12.96
C LEU A 156 -29.38 9.88 -13.47
N PRO A 157 -29.41 9.55 -14.78
CA PRO A 157 -28.38 8.74 -15.40
C PRO A 157 -26.98 9.31 -15.16
N PHE A 158 -25.98 8.45 -14.97
CA PHE A 158 -24.59 8.90 -14.86
C PHE A 158 -24.16 9.69 -16.09
N SER A 159 -24.67 9.36 -17.28
CA SER A 159 -24.42 10.11 -18.52
C SER A 159 -24.90 11.57 -18.48
N THR A 160 -25.85 11.87 -17.59
CA THR A 160 -26.36 13.23 -17.35
C THR A 160 -25.58 13.90 -16.22
N MET A 161 -25.15 13.13 -15.21
CA MET A 161 -24.40 13.64 -14.05
C MET A 161 -22.94 13.99 -14.39
N TYR A 162 -22.32 13.19 -15.24
CA TYR A 162 -20.91 13.31 -15.62
C TYR A 162 -20.78 13.50 -17.13
N THR A 163 -19.90 14.42 -17.53
CA THR A 163 -19.69 14.76 -18.94
C THR A 163 -18.95 13.65 -19.71
N ASN A 164 -18.02 12.96 -19.04
CA ASN A 164 -17.22 11.86 -19.57
C ASN A 164 -16.52 11.13 -18.39
N GLY A 165 -15.71 10.10 -18.70
CA GLY A 165 -14.96 9.36 -17.68
C GLY A 165 -14.02 10.22 -16.86
N SER A 166 -13.34 11.17 -17.50
CA SER A 166 -12.44 12.08 -16.79
C SER A 166 -13.17 13.01 -15.81
N ASP A 167 -14.41 13.43 -16.10
CA ASP A 167 -15.27 14.17 -15.17
C ASP A 167 -15.73 13.26 -14.01
N LEU A 168 -16.10 12.02 -14.31
CA LEU A 168 -16.50 11.03 -13.29
C LEU A 168 -15.37 10.80 -12.27
N CYS A 169 -14.16 10.47 -12.73
CA CYS A 169 -13.02 10.23 -11.86
C CYS A 169 -12.67 11.44 -10.97
N ARG A 170 -12.78 12.67 -11.49
CA ARG A 170 -12.45 13.90 -10.74
C ARG A 170 -13.56 14.40 -9.81
N SER A 171 -14.78 13.89 -9.97
CA SER A 171 -15.96 14.41 -9.28
C SER A 171 -16.49 13.46 -8.23
N MET A 172 -16.64 12.17 -8.55
CA MET A 172 -17.37 11.22 -7.71
C MET A 172 -16.82 11.13 -6.29
N TRP A 173 -15.49 11.07 -6.15
CA TRP A 173 -14.81 11.00 -4.85
C TRP A 173 -14.06 12.30 -4.53
N GLY A 174 -14.58 13.44 -4.99
CA GLY A 174 -13.93 14.75 -4.87
C GLY A 174 -12.52 14.74 -5.45
N SER A 175 -11.57 15.37 -4.74
CA SER A 175 -10.17 15.47 -5.19
C SER A 175 -9.34 14.20 -4.97
N SER A 176 -9.96 13.07 -4.61
CA SER A 176 -9.26 11.80 -4.35
C SER A 176 -8.52 11.29 -5.59
N PHE A 177 -9.17 11.36 -6.76
CA PHE A 177 -8.63 10.85 -8.02
C PHE A 177 -8.50 11.96 -9.07
N MET A 178 -7.52 11.83 -9.95
CA MET A 178 -7.34 12.66 -11.13
C MET A 178 -7.17 11.77 -12.35
N ALA A 179 -7.84 12.12 -13.45
CA ALA A 179 -7.61 11.42 -14.72
C ALA A 179 -6.29 11.87 -15.36
N SER A 180 -5.38 10.92 -15.56
CA SER A 180 -4.05 11.07 -16.16
C SER A 180 -4.04 10.52 -17.59
N SER A 181 -3.54 11.32 -18.53
CA SER A 181 -3.36 10.92 -19.93
C SER A 181 -2.04 10.19 -20.20
N SER A 182 -1.17 10.04 -19.19
CA SER A 182 0.10 9.32 -19.33
C SER A 182 -0.14 7.83 -19.13
N GLU A 183 -0.23 7.06 -20.21
CA GLU A 183 -0.52 5.61 -20.17
C GLU A 183 0.50 4.80 -19.35
N ASP A 184 1.72 5.32 -19.19
CA ASP A 184 2.82 4.69 -18.46
C ASP A 184 3.02 5.25 -17.04
N ARG A 185 2.17 6.22 -16.62
CA ARG A 185 2.22 6.90 -15.32
C ARG A 185 0.81 7.16 -14.78
N CYS A 186 0.02 6.10 -14.72
CA CYS A 186 -1.31 6.12 -14.15
C CYS A 186 -1.68 4.72 -13.66
N LEU A 187 -2.66 4.65 -12.75
CA LEU A 187 -3.18 3.41 -12.19
C LEU A 187 -4.41 2.93 -12.97
N GLN A 188 -4.47 1.63 -13.23
CA GLN A 188 -5.63 0.93 -13.79
C GLN A 188 -6.41 0.17 -12.70
N MET A 189 -5.93 0.16 -11.45
CA MET A 189 -6.48 -0.63 -10.34
C MET A 189 -6.47 -2.13 -10.65
N ASP A 190 -5.36 -2.59 -11.23
CA ASP A 190 -5.11 -3.97 -11.62
C ASP A 190 -3.68 -4.44 -11.24
N ASP A 191 -3.30 -5.64 -11.68
CA ASP A 191 -2.02 -6.28 -11.36
C ASP A 191 -0.80 -5.64 -12.05
N GLN A 192 -1.00 -4.62 -12.89
CA GLN A 192 0.08 -3.88 -13.53
C GLN A 192 0.50 -2.63 -12.73
N ASP A 193 -0.30 -2.21 -11.75
CA ASP A 193 -0.08 -0.97 -11.00
C ASP A 193 1.29 -0.93 -10.29
N ASP A 194 1.76 -2.07 -9.75
CA ASP A 194 3.08 -2.16 -9.11
C ASP A 194 4.23 -1.86 -10.08
N LYS A 195 4.06 -2.15 -11.38
CA LYS A 195 5.08 -1.93 -12.42
C LYS A 195 5.13 -0.47 -12.90
N VAL A 196 4.09 0.31 -12.67
CA VAL A 196 4.02 1.73 -13.05
C VAL A 196 4.28 2.64 -11.86
N LEU A 197 4.14 2.15 -10.63
CA LEU A 197 4.27 2.94 -9.40
C LEU A 197 5.58 3.72 -9.34
N SER A 198 6.72 3.09 -9.62
CA SER A 198 8.02 3.78 -9.61
C SER A 198 8.08 4.94 -10.61
N ARG A 199 7.48 4.78 -11.81
CA ARG A 199 7.41 5.82 -12.84
C ARG A 199 6.45 6.95 -12.46
N ILE A 200 5.41 6.65 -11.68
CA ILE A 200 4.45 7.64 -11.16
C ILE A 200 5.09 8.47 -10.05
N LEU A 201 5.71 7.81 -9.07
CA LEU A 201 6.31 8.47 -7.91
C LEU A 201 7.60 9.22 -8.25
N CYS A 202 8.31 8.76 -9.30
CA CYS A 202 9.56 9.34 -9.76
C CYS A 202 9.49 9.80 -11.23
N PRO A 203 8.84 10.95 -11.50
CA PRO A 203 8.83 11.51 -12.84
C PRO A 203 10.25 11.96 -13.22
N SER A 204 10.95 11.18 -14.05
CA SER A 204 12.26 11.61 -14.56
C SER A 204 12.09 12.91 -15.36
N SER A 205 12.85 13.93 -14.98
CA SER A 205 12.85 15.24 -15.63
C SER A 205 13.39 15.14 -17.06
N ARG A 206 12.50 15.07 -18.06
CA ARG A 206 12.85 15.48 -19.43
C ARG A 206 12.79 17.00 -19.53
N SER A 207 13.74 17.67 -18.90
CA SER A 207 14.10 19.05 -19.24
C SER A 207 15.54 19.33 -18.85
N LYS A 208 16.39 19.55 -19.85
CA LYS A 208 17.71 20.17 -19.65
C LYS A 208 17.50 21.53 -18.98
N SER A 209 17.76 21.62 -17.68
CA SER A 209 17.94 22.89 -17.00
C SER A 209 18.90 22.73 -15.83
N THR A 210 20.00 23.47 -15.93
CA THR A 210 21.13 23.54 -15.01
C THR A 210 20.73 24.23 -13.70
N ALA A 211 20.50 23.47 -12.62
CA ALA A 211 20.64 23.91 -11.22
C ALA A 211 20.57 22.68 -10.27
N PRO A 212 21.33 22.63 -9.16
CA PRO A 212 21.31 21.51 -8.24
C PRO A 212 20.20 21.69 -7.21
N SER A 213 18.98 21.26 -7.55
CA SER A 213 17.97 20.88 -6.56
C SER A 213 17.95 19.36 -6.49
N GLN A 214 18.34 18.81 -5.34
CA GLN A 214 18.32 17.37 -5.08
C GLN A 214 16.88 16.86 -5.19
N GLU A 215 16.55 16.18 -6.29
CA GLU A 215 15.32 15.38 -6.45
C GLU A 215 15.56 13.95 -5.92
N PRO A 216 14.59 13.31 -5.24
CA PRO A 216 14.83 12.12 -4.42
C PRO A 216 14.94 10.79 -5.19
N CYS A 217 14.87 10.83 -6.52
CA CYS A 217 14.57 9.64 -7.33
C CYS A 217 15.77 8.93 -7.97
N HIS A 218 16.98 9.36 -7.66
CA HIS A 218 18.19 8.65 -8.09
C HIS A 218 18.76 7.83 -6.94
N GLN A 219 18.25 6.60 -6.73
CA GLN A 219 19.07 5.43 -6.31
C GLN A 219 18.31 4.12 -6.07
N SER A 220 16.99 4.07 -6.22
CA SER A 220 16.22 2.92 -5.69
C SER A 220 16.03 1.74 -6.64
N ALA A 221 16.14 1.94 -7.95
CA ALA A 221 15.99 0.87 -8.93
C ALA A 221 17.24 -0.01 -9.07
N LEU A 222 18.42 0.50 -8.70
CA LEU A 222 19.68 -0.27 -8.75
C LEU A 222 19.89 -1.15 -7.51
N ILE A 223 19.24 -0.81 -6.39
CA ILE A 223 19.45 -1.48 -5.11
C ILE A 223 18.72 -2.84 -5.05
N LEU A 224 17.58 -3.01 -5.71
CA LEU A 224 16.90 -4.31 -5.71
C LEU A 224 17.66 -5.39 -6.48
N ASP A 225 18.37 -5.03 -7.56
CA ASP A 225 19.23 -5.98 -8.28
C ASP A 225 20.59 -6.21 -7.57
N GLU A 226 21.05 -5.28 -6.73
CA GLU A 226 22.29 -5.45 -5.93
C GLU A 226 22.07 -6.16 -4.57
N ILE A 227 20.85 -6.15 -4.01
CA ILE A 227 20.53 -6.76 -2.71
C ILE A 227 20.15 -8.24 -2.80
N PHE A 228 19.68 -8.73 -3.96
CA PHE A 228 19.44 -10.16 -4.19
C PHE A 228 20.64 -10.78 -4.90
N PRO A 229 21.65 -11.28 -4.17
CA PRO A 229 22.72 -11.98 -4.82
C PRO A 229 22.16 -13.28 -5.42
N ASP A 230 22.68 -13.65 -6.59
CA ASP A 230 22.21 -14.80 -7.35
C ASP A 230 22.27 -16.13 -6.55
N GLN A 231 21.63 -17.16 -7.08
CA GLN A 231 21.64 -18.52 -6.50
C GLN A 231 23.06 -19.05 -6.25
N GLU A 232 24.03 -18.65 -7.09
CA GLU A 232 25.44 -19.08 -7.05
C GLU A 232 26.20 -18.48 -5.85
N PHE A 233 25.83 -17.28 -5.40
CA PHE A 233 26.37 -16.64 -4.21
C PHE A 233 25.93 -17.35 -2.91
N TRP A 234 24.66 -17.75 -2.82
CA TRP A 234 24.15 -18.51 -1.68
C TRP A 234 24.76 -19.91 -1.61
N ASP A 235 24.94 -20.57 -2.75
CA ASP A 235 25.61 -21.88 -2.83
C ASP A 235 27.10 -21.80 -2.40
N ARG A 236 27.79 -20.70 -2.71
CA ARG A 236 29.18 -20.44 -2.25
C ARG A 236 29.26 -20.18 -0.75
N LEU A 237 28.28 -19.50 -0.16
CA LEU A 237 28.22 -19.27 1.28
C LEU A 237 27.96 -20.58 2.05
N TYR A 238 27.05 -21.42 1.54
CA TYR A 238 26.72 -22.73 2.11
C TYR A 238 27.88 -23.74 2.05
N SER A 239 28.77 -23.60 1.06
CA SER A 239 29.94 -24.46 0.88
C SER A 239 31.18 -24.02 1.69
N SER A 240 31.16 -22.82 2.27
CA SER A 240 32.31 -22.26 3.00
C SER A 240 32.32 -22.65 4.49
N ARG A 241 33.52 -22.88 5.07
CA ARG A 241 33.70 -23.16 6.53
C ARG A 241 33.31 -22.00 7.45
N ILE A 242 32.81 -20.88 6.92
CA ILE A 242 32.31 -19.74 7.68
C ILE A 242 31.03 -20.12 8.44
N PHE A 243 30.25 -21.08 7.91
CA PHE A 243 29.01 -21.56 8.51
C PHE A 243 29.20 -22.27 9.88
N ASP A 244 30.38 -22.84 10.15
CA ASP A 244 30.66 -23.55 11.41
C ASP A 244 30.85 -22.61 12.61
N PHE A 245 31.20 -21.34 12.39
CA PHE A 245 31.40 -20.35 13.44
C PHE A 245 30.07 -19.75 13.94
N VAL A 246 29.06 -19.70 13.06
CA VAL A 246 27.75 -19.09 13.33
C VAL A 246 26.74 -20.13 13.86
N ARG A 247 26.91 -21.41 13.52
CA ARG A 247 25.96 -22.49 13.91
C ARG A 247 25.96 -22.83 15.41
N LYS A 248 27.14 -22.84 16.05
CA LYS A 248 27.28 -23.24 17.47
C LYS A 248 26.56 -22.31 18.46
N PRO A 249 26.67 -20.97 18.35
CA PRO A 249 25.98 -20.07 19.27
C PRO A 249 24.45 -20.05 19.08
N ILE A 250 23.96 -20.16 17.85
CA ILE A 250 22.54 -20.00 17.52
C ILE A 250 21.70 -21.19 18.02
N THR A 251 22.26 -22.40 17.98
CA THR A 251 21.52 -23.61 18.41
C THR A 251 21.36 -23.66 19.94
N GLU A 252 22.31 -23.09 20.70
CA GLU A 252 22.19 -22.91 22.15
C GLU A 252 21.19 -21.80 22.54
N ILE A 253 21.09 -20.74 21.73
CA ILE A 253 20.14 -19.64 21.95
C ILE A 253 18.71 -20.11 21.68
N ILE A 254 18.45 -20.79 20.56
CA ILE A 254 17.10 -21.30 20.22
C ILE A 254 16.58 -22.27 21.30
N ASN A 255 17.45 -23.11 21.87
CA ASN A 255 17.06 -24.03 22.94
C ASN A 255 16.78 -23.34 24.29
N ARG A 256 17.34 -22.14 24.53
CA ARG A 256 17.07 -21.32 25.72
C ARG A 256 15.76 -20.53 25.65
N TRP A 257 15.26 -20.26 24.44
CA TRP A 257 13.99 -19.53 24.20
C TRP A 257 12.73 -20.38 24.35
N LYS A 258 12.87 -21.71 24.50
CA LYS A 258 11.75 -22.66 24.69
C LYS A 258 11.15 -22.72 26.11
N GLN A 259 11.53 -21.82 27.03
CA GLN A 259 11.06 -21.83 28.42
C GLN A 259 10.25 -20.56 28.77
N PRO A 260 9.10 -20.64 29.48
CA PRO A 260 8.04 -19.64 29.33
C PRO A 260 8.14 -18.38 30.21
N ARG A 261 9.19 -18.16 31.01
CA ARG A 261 9.25 -16.99 31.91
C ARG A 261 10.68 -16.64 32.30
N ILE A 262 11.31 -15.65 31.65
CA ILE A 262 12.43 -14.90 32.26
C ILE A 262 12.40 -13.44 31.78
N ALA A 263 12.41 -12.50 32.73
CA ALA A 263 12.59 -11.07 32.50
C ALA A 263 13.99 -10.81 31.91
N LEU A 264 14.09 -10.06 30.82
CA LEU A 264 15.36 -9.79 30.15
C LEU A 264 16.33 -9.01 31.07
N ASP A 265 17.44 -9.66 31.43
CA ASP A 265 18.61 -9.01 32.03
C ASP A 265 19.37 -8.23 30.95
N ARG A 266 19.54 -6.93 31.17
CA ARG A 266 20.21 -5.99 30.26
C ARG A 266 21.66 -6.37 29.96
N ARG A 267 22.30 -7.20 30.79
CA ARG A 267 23.69 -7.65 30.54
C ARG A 267 23.82 -8.67 29.42
N ALA A 268 22.80 -9.49 29.16
CA ALA A 268 22.84 -10.47 28.07
C ALA A 268 22.71 -9.80 26.68
N LEU A 269 21.99 -8.69 26.59
CA LEU A 269 21.82 -7.92 25.35
C LEU A 269 23.11 -7.20 24.91
N ALA A 270 23.94 -6.78 25.88
CA ALA A 270 25.19 -6.08 25.62
C ALA A 270 26.29 -6.96 24.98
N LEU A 271 26.24 -8.28 25.22
CA LEU A 271 27.20 -9.24 24.64
C LEU A 271 26.91 -9.59 23.18
N VAL A 272 25.67 -9.40 22.71
CA VAL A 272 25.26 -9.77 21.34
C VAL A 272 25.41 -8.60 20.36
N LEU A 273 25.24 -7.36 20.82
CA LEU A 273 25.16 -6.19 19.92
C LEU A 273 26.40 -5.28 19.91
N GLY A 274 27.41 -5.57 20.75
CA GLY A 274 28.53 -4.65 20.96
C GLY A 274 28.10 -3.33 21.61
N GLU A 275 29.04 -2.57 22.16
CA GLU A 275 28.78 -1.43 23.06
C GLU A 275 28.04 -0.22 22.43
N GLY A 276 27.55 -0.30 21.19
CA GLY A 276 26.80 0.76 20.50
C GLY A 276 25.26 0.70 20.60
N ALA A 277 24.68 -0.38 21.11
CA ALA A 277 23.22 -0.59 21.06
C ALA A 277 22.46 -0.17 22.33
N THR A 278 22.90 0.87 23.03
CA THR A 278 22.21 1.38 24.23
C THR A 278 21.09 2.39 23.93
N GLY A 279 20.80 2.68 22.65
CA GLY A 279 19.83 3.69 22.22
C GLY A 279 18.58 3.21 21.48
N LEU A 280 18.40 1.91 21.23
CA LEU A 280 17.26 1.39 20.43
C LEU A 280 16.05 1.07 21.34
N GLN A 281 14.86 1.52 20.95
CA GLN A 281 13.60 1.20 21.65
C GLN A 281 13.19 -0.27 21.40
N SER A 282 12.52 -0.89 22.38
CA SER A 282 12.08 -2.30 22.34
C SER A 282 11.32 -2.72 21.07
N SER A 283 10.65 -1.79 20.39
CA SER A 283 9.93 -2.03 19.15
C SER A 283 10.85 -2.37 17.97
N GLN A 284 12.06 -1.81 17.91
CA GLN A 284 13.00 -2.02 16.82
C GLN A 284 13.72 -3.37 16.93
N LEU A 285 13.88 -3.89 18.15
CA LEU A 285 14.44 -5.22 18.41
C LEU A 285 13.48 -6.36 18.01
N TRP A 286 12.17 -6.13 18.06
CA TRP A 286 11.15 -7.11 17.64
C TRP A 286 11.08 -7.29 16.12
N ILE A 287 11.27 -6.22 15.35
CA ILE A 287 11.23 -6.25 13.87
C ILE A 287 12.43 -7.04 13.31
N LEU A 288 13.59 -6.90 13.94
CA LEU A 288 14.80 -7.68 13.59
C LEU A 288 14.65 -9.17 13.93
N ALA A 289 13.97 -9.51 15.02
CA ALA A 289 13.73 -10.90 15.41
C ALA A 289 12.73 -11.61 14.49
N MET A 290 11.65 -10.94 14.08
CA MET A 290 10.62 -11.54 13.21
C MET A 290 11.07 -11.76 11.77
N ARG A 291 11.97 -10.90 11.23
CA ARG A 291 12.52 -11.07 9.89
C ARG A 291 13.50 -12.24 9.76
N PHE A 292 14.13 -12.66 10.86
CA PHE A 292 15.05 -13.80 10.87
C PHE A 292 14.33 -15.16 10.86
N ASP A 293 13.14 -15.25 11.45
CA ASP A 293 12.36 -16.50 11.54
C ASP A 293 11.79 -16.92 10.17
N ALA A 294 11.46 -15.94 9.33
CA ALA A 294 10.94 -16.16 7.98
C ALA A 294 11.98 -16.66 6.95
N SER A 295 13.27 -16.70 7.30
CA SER A 295 14.34 -17.23 6.44
C SER A 295 14.76 -18.66 6.78
N ILE A 296 14.12 -19.30 7.78
CA ILE A 296 14.50 -20.65 8.26
C ILE A 296 13.50 -21.75 7.86
N HIS A 297 12.44 -21.45 7.09
CA HIS A 297 11.53 -22.46 6.54
C HIS A 297 11.39 -22.35 5.02
#